data_AF-A0A832Q0A8-F1
#
_entry.id   AF-A0A832Q0A8-F1
#
_cell.length_a   1.000
_cell.length_b   1.000
_cell.length_c   1.000
_cell.angle_alpha   90.00
_cell.angle_beta   90.00
_cell.angle_gamma   90.00
#
_symmetry.space_group_name_H-M   'P 1'
#
loop_
_entity.id
_entity.type
_entity.pdbx_description
1 polymer ?
#
loop_
_entity_poly.entity_id
_entity_poly.type
_entity_poly.pdbx_seq_one_letter_code
_entity_poly.pdbx_strand_id
1 'polypeptide(L)'
;MRLFSYTMLAVLFVAVQGLAGCSDSDTPDKDAVVDDRGDLPDQTDPDVPDTADPDVPDTSEPEQDVTQDDGESIDDADDACDQEDCLGDVADDDTATDQEDPFDVEVITTPGGLPRSLPFKLEREDDADPIPQEEIDSFTDAMVKFYKDVDYFKWAAETSAGVDAVTGKPDYLIWWHDFVAVKEGNKVTFRASKADGGSHNNVEPTGIVLINALVAHLENPDDEGIRYVAEQYTKSFIALQKGMVYDENDEVDWLFARNIAPALAHQSHIPWAPEKEKWVEYDEWFTSYEGWNADRFLYENQPLWGPTWVTNKRSKDDLPYIYRVAAWLPYIIELTEDETLREVATEALALIIKGTKDIVDNEWIIRSKNAQGEIIIPKDIDNPDAIPDLASLATYVALIPDSECDARLATALLAYGDTRDQDCETGQGSAFDLIAATGHYFNYAIIDNFHQVAALLALTTGHNQVAYDLVRGLIIRGERYQDPNSEEPGWKKAEWERDIALYLLRSAAVGLPLTVEEARKIQAYHLSTLASYADYPRWNMWDPSVEDGTYSFRRNGFHPQAGPDVMRSEDIASLFEYCGSPFKNPAGAQFIDCDKLRDYNRD
;
A
#
# COMPACT_ATOMS: atom_id res chain seq x y z
N MET A 1 17.67 42.25 4.44
CA MET A 1 17.79 40.79 4.19
C MET A 1 17.48 39.95 5.45
N ARG A 2 16.44 40.31 6.24
CA ARG A 2 16.00 39.55 7.44
C ARG A 2 14.46 39.46 7.58
N LEU A 3 13.70 39.88 6.56
CA LEU A 3 12.22 39.86 6.58
C LEU A 3 11.61 38.68 5.80
N PHE A 4 12.42 37.87 5.09
CA PHE A 4 11.91 36.74 4.28
C PHE A 4 11.85 35.40 5.01
N SER A 5 12.64 35.18 6.09
CA SER A 5 12.62 33.91 6.83
C SER A 5 11.46 33.77 7.82
N TYR A 6 10.87 34.86 8.29
CA TYR A 6 9.78 34.78 9.29
C TYR A 6 8.41 34.49 8.67
N THR A 7 8.19 34.88 7.41
CA THR A 7 6.91 34.65 6.73
C THR A 7 6.74 33.20 6.30
N MET A 8 7.83 32.52 5.92
CA MET A 8 7.81 31.10 5.53
C MET A 8 7.62 30.19 6.76
N LEU A 9 8.23 30.54 7.90
CA LEU A 9 8.01 29.83 9.17
C LEU A 9 6.57 30.00 9.69
N ALA A 10 5.97 31.18 9.51
CA ALA A 10 4.59 31.45 9.93
C ALA A 10 3.54 30.75 9.04
N VAL A 11 3.81 30.61 7.73
CA VAL A 11 2.93 29.85 6.82
C VAL A 11 3.02 28.34 7.11
N LEU A 12 4.21 27.82 7.45
CA LEU A 12 4.36 26.43 7.93
C LEU A 12 3.62 26.22 9.25
N PHE A 13 3.70 27.16 10.21
CA PHE A 13 3.01 27.03 11.50
C PHE A 13 1.48 27.09 11.37
N VAL A 14 0.95 27.88 10.44
CA VAL A 14 -0.50 27.95 10.16
C VAL A 14 -0.99 26.71 9.39
N ALA A 15 -0.17 26.14 8.48
CA ALA A 15 -0.47 24.87 7.82
C ALA A 15 -0.47 23.70 8.82
N VAL A 16 0.50 23.67 9.75
CA VAL A 16 0.57 22.66 10.81
C VAL A 16 -0.58 22.81 11.82
N GLN A 17 -1.01 24.04 12.15
CA GLN A 17 -2.20 24.25 13.01
C GLN A 17 -3.54 23.98 12.29
N GLY A 18 -3.59 24.11 10.96
CA GLY A 18 -4.73 23.65 10.16
C GLY A 18 -4.82 22.13 10.04
N LEU A 19 -3.68 21.43 10.15
CA LEU A 19 -3.60 19.97 10.19
C LEU A 19 -3.77 19.39 11.61
N ALA A 20 -3.51 20.17 12.66
CA ALA A 20 -3.63 19.75 14.06
C ALA A 20 -4.88 20.31 14.78
N GLY A 21 -5.77 20.99 14.08
CA GLY A 21 -6.91 21.69 14.67
C GLY A 21 -8.25 21.02 14.41
N CYS A 22 -8.56 19.95 15.16
CA CYS A 22 -9.90 19.67 15.73
C CYS A 22 -9.95 18.33 16.48
N SER A 23 -9.45 18.26 17.72
CA SER A 23 -10.15 17.57 18.82
C SER A 23 -9.51 17.93 20.16
N ASP A 24 -10.01 19.00 20.76
CA ASP A 24 -9.88 19.18 22.21
C ASP A 24 -11.29 19.51 22.71
N SER A 25 -12.03 18.47 23.11
CA SER A 25 -13.28 18.62 23.83
C SER A 25 -13.47 17.48 24.81
N ASP A 26 -13.17 17.77 26.08
CA ASP A 26 -13.67 17.06 27.24
C ASP A 26 -15.20 16.94 27.17
N THR A 27 -15.72 15.82 26.65
CA THR A 27 -17.06 15.29 26.97
C THR A 27 -17.14 13.79 26.63
N PRO A 28 -17.79 12.96 27.47
CA PRO A 28 -17.76 11.50 27.34
C PRO A 28 -18.84 10.96 26.39
N ASP A 29 -18.55 9.79 25.80
CA ASP A 29 -19.40 8.91 24.96
C ASP A 29 -19.91 9.46 23.62
N LYS A 30 -19.16 9.18 22.54
CA LYS A 30 -19.70 8.77 21.23
C LYS A 30 -18.77 7.77 20.55
N ASP A 31 -19.27 6.55 20.37
CA ASP A 31 -18.63 5.46 19.62
C ASP A 31 -18.35 5.88 18.17
N ALA A 32 -17.07 6.05 17.83
CA ALA A 32 -16.55 6.02 16.47
C ALA A 32 -15.33 5.10 16.47
N VAL A 33 -15.41 4.05 15.66
CA VAL A 33 -14.38 3.00 15.53
C VAL A 33 -13.13 3.64 14.92
N VAL A 34 -12.11 3.83 15.76
CA VAL A 34 -10.75 4.15 15.33
C VAL A 34 -10.18 2.91 14.68
N ASP A 35 -9.76 3.03 13.42
CA ASP A 35 -8.95 2.01 12.75
C ASP A 35 -7.55 2.07 13.36
N ASP A 36 -7.38 1.31 14.44
CA ASP A 36 -6.13 1.22 15.17
C ASP A 36 -5.12 0.43 14.32
N ARG A 37 -4.35 1.15 13.51
CA ARG A 37 -3.18 0.63 12.80
C ARG A 37 -2.09 0.36 13.83
N GLY A 38 -2.10 -0.83 14.42
CA GLY A 38 -0.90 -1.42 15.02
C GLY A 38 -0.20 -0.63 16.13
N ASP A 39 -0.85 0.27 16.85
CA ASP A 39 -0.30 0.76 18.12
C ASP A 39 -0.54 -0.34 19.18
N LEU A 40 0.49 -1.15 19.43
CA LEU A 40 0.52 -2.06 20.57
C LEU A 40 0.40 -1.23 21.86
N PRO A 41 -0.60 -1.45 22.73
CA PRO A 41 -0.53 -0.92 24.08
C PRO A 41 0.56 -1.68 24.84
N ASP A 42 1.39 -0.89 25.49
CA ASP A 42 2.47 -1.25 26.41
C ASP A 42 2.09 -2.41 27.34
N GLN A 43 2.98 -3.39 27.44
CA GLN A 43 2.81 -4.53 28.34
C GLN A 43 3.00 -4.08 29.79
N THR A 44 1.93 -4.05 30.58
CA THR A 44 2.04 -4.13 32.04
C THR A 44 1.14 -5.25 32.59
N ASP A 45 1.82 -6.22 33.21
CA ASP A 45 1.28 -7.39 33.91
C ASP A 45 0.37 -6.97 35.11
N PRO A 46 -0.62 -7.77 35.53
CA PRO A 46 -1.61 -7.39 36.52
C PRO A 46 -1.14 -7.67 37.97
N ASP A 47 -1.87 -7.07 38.92
CA ASP A 47 -1.81 -7.23 40.39
C ASP A 47 -0.88 -6.30 41.19
N VAL A 48 -1.31 -5.05 41.42
CA VAL A 48 -1.14 -4.38 42.74
C VAL A 48 -2.36 -3.49 43.04
N PRO A 49 -3.00 -3.58 44.23
CA PRO A 49 -4.16 -2.75 44.56
C PRO A 49 -3.78 -1.34 45.04
N ASP A 50 -4.63 -0.40 44.63
CA ASP A 50 -4.77 0.99 45.04
C ASP A 50 -4.50 1.26 46.54
N THR A 51 -3.49 2.07 46.84
CA THR A 51 -3.40 2.85 48.09
C THR A 51 -2.70 4.19 47.87
N ALA A 52 -3.50 5.26 47.93
CA ALA A 52 -3.31 6.51 48.67
C ALA A 52 -1.96 7.28 48.58
N ASP A 53 -2.09 8.52 48.07
CA ASP A 53 -1.23 9.70 48.31
C ASP A 53 -1.02 9.97 49.83
N PRO A 54 0.16 10.47 50.28
CA PRO A 54 0.32 11.94 50.42
C PRO A 54 1.76 12.53 50.26
N ASP A 55 1.79 13.83 49.90
CA ASP A 55 2.69 14.94 50.31
C ASP A 55 4.07 15.20 49.62
N VAL A 56 4.10 16.16 48.66
CA VAL A 56 4.73 17.54 48.63
C VAL A 56 6.14 17.74 49.28
N PRO A 57 7.12 18.64 48.84
CA PRO A 57 7.04 19.86 47.98
C PRO A 57 8.18 20.16 46.95
N ASP A 58 7.86 21.10 46.04
CA ASP A 58 8.59 22.34 45.63
C ASP A 58 10.12 22.46 45.84
N THR A 59 10.86 22.86 44.79
CA THR A 59 11.88 23.94 44.85
C THR A 59 12.41 24.34 43.47
N SER A 60 12.00 25.53 43.02
CA SER A 60 12.79 26.66 42.48
C SER A 60 14.09 26.47 41.68
N GLU A 61 14.17 27.24 40.58
CA GLU A 61 15.32 27.68 39.77
C GLU A 61 16.56 28.15 40.59
N PRO A 62 17.71 28.33 39.92
CA PRO A 62 18.16 29.72 39.75
C PRO A 62 18.85 30.08 38.42
N GLU A 63 18.72 31.36 38.08
CA GLU A 63 19.44 32.14 37.07
C GLU A 63 20.84 32.62 37.51
N GLN A 64 21.66 32.97 36.49
CA GLN A 64 22.74 33.99 36.41
C GLN A 64 24.14 33.72 37.02
N ASP A 65 25.20 33.88 36.21
CA ASP A 65 26.00 35.14 36.20
C ASP A 65 26.92 35.27 34.96
N VAL A 66 27.19 36.52 34.61
CA VAL A 66 27.92 37.06 33.46
C VAL A 66 29.37 37.35 33.84
N THR A 67 30.32 37.16 32.92
CA THR A 67 31.51 38.03 32.86
C THR A 67 31.85 38.41 31.42
N GLN A 68 32.15 39.70 31.29
CA GLN A 68 32.49 40.48 30.09
C GLN A 68 33.90 41.05 30.36
N ASP A 69 34.84 40.95 29.41
CA ASP A 69 36.01 41.85 29.32
C ASP A 69 36.67 41.81 27.91
N ASP A 70 36.28 42.80 27.10
CA ASP A 70 37.05 43.78 26.31
C ASP A 70 38.24 43.39 25.40
N GLY A 71 38.19 43.90 24.14
CA GLY A 71 39.29 44.75 23.64
C GLY A 71 39.74 44.60 22.16
N GLU A 72 39.57 45.69 21.41
CA GLU A 72 40.27 46.13 20.16
C GLU A 72 39.81 45.49 18.82
N SER A 73 38.97 46.13 17.99
CA SER A 73 38.99 47.41 17.22
C SER A 73 39.60 47.34 15.82
N ILE A 74 38.71 47.46 14.83
CA ILE A 74 38.71 48.32 13.62
C ILE A 74 39.82 48.12 12.57
N ASP A 75 39.41 47.79 11.34
CA ASP A 75 39.68 48.61 10.14
C ASP A 75 38.60 48.34 9.09
N ASP A 76 37.77 49.37 8.87
CA ASP A 76 36.87 49.53 7.74
C ASP A 76 37.71 49.88 6.49
N ALA A 77 37.41 49.23 5.38
CA ALA A 77 37.68 49.79 4.06
C ALA A 77 36.48 49.47 3.15
N ASP A 78 35.66 50.50 2.98
CA ASP A 78 34.70 50.65 1.90
C ASP A 78 35.38 50.38 0.55
N ASP A 79 34.79 49.51 -0.28
CA ASP A 79 34.71 49.84 -1.71
C ASP A 79 33.43 49.24 -2.30
N ALA A 80 32.63 50.15 -2.84
CA ALA A 80 31.40 49.86 -3.54
C ALA A 80 31.73 49.33 -4.95
N CYS A 81 31.09 48.23 -5.35
CA CYS A 81 30.82 47.97 -6.76
C CYS A 81 29.33 47.71 -6.94
N ASP A 82 28.74 48.59 -7.74
CA ASP A 82 27.37 48.58 -8.22
C ASP A 82 27.05 47.35 -9.09
N GLN A 83 25.75 47.18 -9.31
CA GLN A 83 25.09 46.24 -10.22
C GLN A 83 25.75 46.12 -11.61
N GLU A 84 25.67 44.92 -12.17
CA GLU A 84 26.15 44.48 -13.51
C GLU A 84 27.67 44.24 -13.61
N ASP A 85 28.12 43.01 -13.28
CA ASP A 85 29.30 42.29 -13.85
C ASP A 85 29.95 41.28 -12.86
N CYS A 86 29.15 40.38 -12.27
CA CYS A 86 29.66 39.19 -11.57
C CYS A 86 29.16 37.87 -12.19
N LEU A 87 28.89 37.87 -13.50
CA LEU A 87 28.83 36.63 -14.28
C LEU A 87 30.28 36.27 -14.63
N GLY A 88 30.94 35.55 -13.74
CA GLY A 88 32.14 34.82 -14.11
C GLY A 88 31.74 33.79 -15.17
N ASP A 89 32.22 34.01 -16.40
CA ASP A 89 32.27 33.01 -17.46
C ASP A 89 32.82 31.70 -16.89
N VAL A 90 31.91 30.77 -16.58
CA VAL A 90 32.28 29.36 -16.53
C VAL A 90 32.50 29.00 -17.99
N ALA A 91 33.76 29.02 -18.39
CA ALA A 91 34.17 28.51 -19.68
C ALA A 91 33.59 27.10 -19.83
N ASP A 92 32.86 26.88 -20.93
CA ASP A 92 32.54 25.57 -21.48
C ASP A 92 33.85 24.75 -21.53
N ASP A 93 34.07 23.95 -20.50
CA ASP A 93 34.97 22.81 -20.59
C ASP A 93 34.14 21.70 -21.22
N ASP A 94 34.08 21.77 -22.55
CA ASP A 94 33.56 20.79 -23.51
C ASP A 94 34.37 19.48 -23.44
N THR A 95 34.47 18.91 -22.24
CA THR A 95 34.67 17.48 -22.07
C THR A 95 33.29 16.83 -22.10
N ALA A 96 32.74 16.75 -23.31
CA ALA A 96 31.72 15.78 -23.63
C ALA A 96 32.28 14.38 -23.32
N THR A 97 32.15 13.95 -22.06
CA THR A 97 32.09 12.54 -21.76
C THR A 97 30.93 12.01 -22.60
N ASP A 98 31.20 11.03 -23.46
CA ASP A 98 30.17 10.27 -24.16
C ASP A 98 29.24 9.67 -23.08
N GLN A 99 28.24 10.45 -22.63
CA GLN A 99 27.21 9.97 -21.74
C GLN A 99 26.32 9.11 -22.64
N GLU A 100 26.46 7.78 -22.52
CA GLU A 100 25.60 6.85 -23.25
C GLU A 100 24.14 7.25 -23.02
N ASP A 101 23.38 7.36 -24.11
CA ASP A 101 21.94 7.58 -24.03
C ASP A 101 21.33 6.42 -23.20
N PRO A 102 20.72 6.69 -22.03
CA PRO A 102 20.18 5.63 -21.19
C PRO A 102 19.07 4.84 -21.90
N PHE A 103 18.46 5.40 -22.95
CA PHE A 103 17.40 4.76 -23.74
C PHE A 103 17.91 3.95 -24.94
N ASP A 104 19.22 3.85 -25.16
CA ASP A 104 19.82 2.96 -26.16
C ASP A 104 19.80 1.49 -25.67
N VAL A 105 18.59 0.96 -25.54
CA VAL A 105 18.30 -0.42 -25.16
C VAL A 105 17.21 -1.01 -26.06
N GLU A 106 17.35 -2.29 -26.39
CA GLU A 106 16.30 -3.03 -27.08
C GLU A 106 15.20 -3.41 -26.08
N VAL A 107 14.01 -2.84 -26.26
CA VAL A 107 12.84 -3.18 -25.44
C VAL A 107 12.22 -4.47 -25.95
N ILE A 108 12.31 -5.53 -25.15
CA ILE A 108 11.61 -6.78 -25.40
C ILE A 108 10.12 -6.52 -25.16
N THR A 109 9.25 -7.03 -26.02
CA THR A 109 7.79 -6.90 -25.87
C THR A 109 7.09 -8.24 -25.99
N THR A 110 5.89 -8.34 -25.41
CA THR A 110 4.95 -9.42 -25.67
C THR A 110 4.42 -9.34 -27.12
N PRO A 111 3.78 -10.39 -27.66
CA PRO A 111 3.12 -10.34 -28.97
C PRO A 111 2.13 -9.17 -29.16
N GLY A 112 1.46 -8.74 -28.09
CA GLY A 112 0.53 -7.61 -28.03
C GLY A 112 1.21 -6.25 -27.83
N GLY A 113 2.54 -6.22 -27.67
CA GLY A 113 3.32 -4.99 -27.54
C GLY A 113 3.55 -4.50 -26.12
N LEU A 114 3.16 -5.26 -25.09
CA LEU A 114 3.45 -4.91 -23.69
C LEU A 114 4.96 -5.04 -23.42
N PRO A 115 5.60 -4.09 -22.73
CA PRO A 115 7.03 -4.18 -22.39
C PRO A 115 7.36 -5.42 -21.53
N ARG A 116 8.49 -6.06 -21.81
CA ARG A 116 9.02 -7.26 -21.13
C ARG A 116 10.48 -7.09 -20.67
N SER A 117 11.00 -5.88 -20.75
CA SER A 117 12.30 -5.47 -20.21
C SER A 117 12.24 -4.00 -19.82
N LEU A 118 13.17 -3.54 -18.98
CA LEU A 118 13.35 -2.11 -18.73
C LEU A 118 13.69 -1.38 -20.05
N PRO A 119 13.09 -0.20 -20.28
CA PRO A 119 13.33 0.59 -21.49
C PRO A 119 14.50 1.59 -21.34
N PHE A 120 15.32 1.43 -20.30
CA PHE A 120 16.52 2.24 -20.08
C PHE A 120 17.57 1.48 -19.26
N LYS A 121 18.82 1.92 -19.36
CA LYS A 121 19.91 1.55 -18.44
C LYS A 121 19.88 2.48 -17.22
N LEU A 122 19.95 1.88 -16.04
CA LEU A 122 20.07 2.61 -14.78
C LEU A 122 20.93 1.79 -13.82
N GLU A 123 22.04 2.35 -13.40
CA GLU A 123 23.03 1.73 -12.51
C GLU A 123 23.22 2.61 -11.27
N ARG A 124 23.71 2.00 -10.18
CA ARG A 124 24.10 2.69 -8.94
C ARG A 124 25.51 2.28 -8.56
N GLU A 125 26.23 3.19 -7.92
CA GLU A 125 27.50 2.85 -7.29
C GLU A 125 27.24 1.86 -6.15
N ASP A 126 27.93 0.73 -6.20
CA ASP A 126 27.89 -0.29 -5.17
C ASP A 126 29.28 -0.91 -5.03
N ASP A 127 30.02 -0.46 -4.03
CA ASP A 127 31.40 -0.91 -3.76
C ASP A 127 31.44 -2.21 -2.96
N ALA A 128 30.30 -2.77 -2.55
CA ALA A 128 30.24 -3.99 -1.77
C ALA A 128 30.47 -5.24 -2.65
N ASP A 129 31.13 -6.24 -2.07
CA ASP A 129 31.26 -7.55 -2.71
C ASP A 129 29.85 -8.17 -2.92
N PRO A 130 29.57 -8.77 -4.10
CA PRO A 130 28.31 -9.45 -4.34
C PRO A 130 27.98 -10.50 -3.27
N ILE A 131 26.68 -10.67 -2.97
CA ILE A 131 26.22 -11.70 -2.04
C ILE A 131 26.68 -13.09 -2.55
N PRO A 132 27.36 -13.90 -1.72
CA PRO A 132 27.79 -15.24 -2.13
C PRO A 132 26.61 -16.11 -2.58
N GLN A 133 26.79 -16.89 -3.64
CA GLN A 133 25.73 -17.78 -4.15
C GLN A 133 25.17 -18.73 -3.09
N GLU A 134 26.00 -19.21 -2.16
CA GLU A 134 25.55 -20.07 -1.04
C GLU A 134 24.56 -19.36 -0.11
N GLU A 135 24.73 -18.05 0.13
CA GLU A 135 23.81 -17.23 0.93
C GLU A 135 22.48 -17.03 0.19
N ILE A 136 22.54 -16.78 -1.13
CA ILE A 136 21.36 -16.68 -2.01
C ILE A 136 20.59 -18.01 -2.07
N ASP A 137 21.28 -19.13 -2.26
CA ASP A 137 20.68 -20.46 -2.34
C ASP A 137 20.00 -20.82 -1.02
N SER A 138 20.67 -20.60 0.11
CA SER A 138 20.14 -20.85 1.46
C SER A 138 18.89 -20.01 1.75
N PHE A 139 18.91 -18.72 1.41
CA PHE A 139 17.76 -17.84 1.52
C PHE A 139 16.59 -18.34 0.66
N THR A 140 16.87 -18.66 -0.61
CA THR A 140 15.85 -19.14 -1.55
C THR A 140 15.24 -20.45 -1.08
N ASP A 141 16.06 -21.38 -0.58
CA ASP A 141 15.61 -22.65 -0.01
C ASP A 141 14.69 -22.47 1.20
N ALA A 142 15.00 -21.52 2.08
CA ALA A 142 14.15 -21.20 3.22
C ALA A 142 12.77 -20.68 2.77
N MET A 143 12.73 -19.76 1.80
CA MET A 143 11.49 -19.21 1.27
C MET A 143 10.66 -20.26 0.51
N VAL A 144 11.27 -21.01 -0.41
CA VAL A 144 10.60 -22.09 -1.15
C VAL A 144 10.04 -23.14 -0.20
N LYS A 145 10.83 -23.52 0.83
CA LYS A 145 10.36 -24.45 1.85
C LYS A 145 9.14 -23.91 2.58
N PHE A 146 9.14 -22.64 2.99
CA PHE A 146 7.99 -22.02 3.64
C PHE A 146 6.74 -22.07 2.76
N TYR A 147 6.83 -21.63 1.49
CA TYR A 147 5.67 -21.63 0.59
C TYR A 147 5.13 -23.05 0.35
N LYS A 148 6.00 -24.06 0.24
CA LYS A 148 5.61 -25.47 0.12
C LYS A 148 4.96 -26.01 1.39
N ASP A 149 5.55 -25.76 2.56
CA ASP A 149 5.07 -26.30 3.84
C ASP A 149 3.70 -25.75 4.23
N VAL A 150 3.47 -24.45 3.98
CA VAL A 150 2.20 -23.77 4.29
C VAL A 150 1.16 -23.98 3.19
N ASP A 151 1.60 -24.24 1.96
CA ASP A 151 0.76 -24.16 0.76
C ASP A 151 0.13 -22.75 0.63
N TYR A 152 1.01 -21.74 0.61
CA TYR A 152 0.67 -20.33 0.88
C TYR A 152 -0.58 -19.81 0.14
N PHE A 153 -0.70 -20.05 -1.17
CA PHE A 153 -1.85 -19.55 -1.93
C PHE A 153 -3.15 -20.30 -1.59
N LYS A 154 -3.07 -21.61 -1.30
CA LYS A 154 -4.23 -22.32 -0.77
C LYS A 154 -4.60 -21.82 0.61
N TRP A 155 -3.63 -21.62 1.50
CA TRP A 155 -3.85 -21.03 2.82
C TRP A 155 -4.50 -19.64 2.75
N ALA A 156 -4.05 -18.78 1.82
CA ALA A 156 -4.64 -17.46 1.58
C ALA A 156 -6.13 -17.58 1.20
N ALA A 157 -6.47 -18.47 0.26
CA ALA A 157 -7.86 -18.73 -0.12
C ALA A 157 -8.69 -19.35 1.02
N GLU A 158 -8.10 -20.27 1.79
CA GLU A 158 -8.75 -20.92 2.93
C GLU A 158 -9.13 -19.93 4.03
N THR A 159 -8.25 -18.98 4.31
CA THR A 159 -8.44 -17.96 5.37
C THR A 159 -9.12 -16.67 4.90
N SER A 160 -9.41 -16.56 3.61
CA SER A 160 -10.21 -15.47 3.04
C SER A 160 -11.71 -15.74 3.12
N ALA A 161 -12.54 -14.72 2.92
CA ALA A 161 -13.99 -14.87 2.90
C ALA A 161 -14.62 -14.06 1.77
N GLY A 162 -15.82 -14.45 1.36
CA GLY A 162 -16.52 -13.83 0.25
C GLY A 162 -17.80 -14.60 -0.09
N VAL A 163 -18.26 -14.48 -1.32
CA VAL A 163 -19.42 -15.24 -1.81
C VAL A 163 -18.94 -16.45 -2.58
N ASP A 164 -19.45 -17.63 -2.26
CA ASP A 164 -19.12 -18.87 -2.96
C ASP A 164 -20.09 -19.16 -4.11
N ALA A 165 -19.60 -19.78 -5.19
CA ALA A 165 -20.38 -20.14 -6.36
C ALA A 165 -21.58 -21.06 -6.06
N VAL A 166 -21.54 -21.85 -4.97
CA VAL A 166 -22.66 -22.71 -4.52
C VAL A 166 -23.92 -21.92 -4.17
N THR A 167 -23.79 -20.62 -3.91
CA THR A 167 -24.92 -19.72 -3.66
C THR A 167 -25.72 -19.40 -4.93
N GLY A 168 -25.16 -19.69 -6.12
CA GLY A 168 -25.72 -19.30 -7.41
C GLY A 168 -25.59 -17.79 -7.69
N LYS A 169 -24.79 -17.07 -6.90
CA LYS A 169 -24.46 -15.65 -7.08
C LYS A 169 -23.03 -15.52 -7.63
N PRO A 170 -22.66 -14.35 -8.20
CA PRO A 170 -21.27 -14.09 -8.56
C PRO A 170 -20.36 -14.27 -7.34
N ASP A 171 -19.36 -15.12 -7.48
CA ASP A 171 -18.42 -15.47 -6.44
C ASP A 171 -17.25 -14.48 -6.38
N TYR A 172 -16.62 -14.40 -5.21
CA TYR A 172 -15.38 -13.65 -5.00
C TYR A 172 -14.76 -14.05 -3.66
N LEU A 173 -13.47 -13.76 -3.47
CA LEU A 173 -12.80 -13.82 -2.17
C LEU A 173 -12.04 -12.55 -1.88
N ILE A 174 -12.07 -12.12 -0.61
CA ILE A 174 -11.33 -10.97 -0.08
C ILE A 174 -10.47 -11.45 1.09
N TRP A 175 -9.26 -10.88 1.19
CA TRP A 175 -8.44 -10.96 2.38
C TRP A 175 -8.94 -9.92 3.41
N TRP A 176 -9.43 -10.38 4.56
CA TRP A 176 -10.10 -9.52 5.55
C TRP A 176 -9.23 -9.27 6.77
N HIS A 177 -9.15 -8.01 7.22
CA HIS A 177 -8.50 -7.63 8.48
C HIS A 177 -9.46 -7.50 9.66
N ASP A 178 -10.77 -7.40 9.43
CA ASP A 178 -11.78 -7.24 10.49
C ASP A 178 -12.78 -8.42 10.52
N PHE A 179 -12.27 -9.61 10.20
CA PHE A 179 -12.99 -10.87 10.40
C PHE A 179 -12.43 -11.61 11.61
N VAL A 180 -13.25 -12.51 12.17
CA VAL A 180 -12.82 -13.53 13.10
C VAL A 180 -13.01 -14.92 12.48
N ALA A 181 -12.13 -15.86 12.81
CA ALA A 181 -12.35 -17.28 12.55
C ALA A 181 -12.94 -17.92 13.83
N VAL A 182 -14.16 -18.44 13.73
CA VAL A 182 -14.85 -19.15 14.82
C VAL A 182 -14.78 -20.65 14.52
N LYS A 183 -14.00 -21.38 15.32
CA LYS A 183 -13.79 -22.82 15.17
C LYS A 183 -14.68 -23.62 16.13
N GLU A 184 -15.41 -24.58 15.58
CA GLU A 184 -16.26 -25.54 16.30
C GLU A 184 -16.06 -26.94 15.69
N GLY A 185 -15.17 -27.75 16.28
CA GLY A 185 -14.77 -29.04 15.73
C GLY A 185 -14.13 -28.90 14.36
N ASN A 186 -14.77 -29.46 13.31
CA ASN A 186 -14.29 -29.35 11.93
C ASN A 186 -14.94 -28.19 11.15
N LYS A 187 -15.76 -27.37 11.81
CA LYS A 187 -16.37 -26.18 11.22
C LYS A 187 -15.53 -24.95 11.57
N VAL A 188 -15.25 -24.13 10.58
CA VAL A 188 -14.66 -22.80 10.75
C VAL A 188 -15.55 -21.77 10.06
N THR A 189 -16.11 -20.86 10.84
CA THR A 189 -16.88 -19.72 10.33
C THR A 189 -16.00 -18.48 10.30
N PHE A 190 -15.80 -17.92 9.12
CA PHE A 190 -15.23 -16.58 8.94
C PHE A 190 -16.36 -15.57 9.08
N ARG A 191 -16.42 -14.91 10.23
CA ARG A 191 -17.49 -13.96 10.58
C ARG A 191 -16.95 -12.54 10.59
N ALA A 192 -17.67 -11.62 9.97
CA ALA A 192 -17.44 -10.19 10.13
C ALA A 192 -17.45 -9.82 11.62
N SER A 193 -16.49 -9.03 12.08
CA SER A 193 -16.33 -8.67 13.49
C SER A 193 -16.57 -7.19 13.68
N LYS A 194 -17.68 -6.82 14.33
CA LYS A 194 -17.92 -5.42 14.70
C LYS A 194 -16.88 -4.93 15.73
N ALA A 195 -16.37 -5.85 16.55
CA ALA A 195 -15.36 -5.53 17.55
C ALA A 195 -13.98 -5.24 16.93
N ASP A 196 -13.65 -5.91 15.82
CA ASP A 196 -12.39 -5.66 15.11
C ASP A 196 -12.52 -4.54 14.06
N GLY A 197 -13.73 -4.17 13.65
CA GLY A 197 -13.96 -2.96 12.88
C GLY A 197 -14.98 -3.12 11.75
N GLY A 198 -14.77 -2.34 10.68
CA GLY A 198 -15.66 -2.31 9.53
C GLY A 198 -14.99 -2.71 8.21
N SER A 199 -13.68 -2.95 8.21
CA SER A 199 -12.83 -3.39 7.12
C SER A 199 -12.87 -2.47 5.92
N HIS A 200 -12.46 -1.23 6.14
CA HIS A 200 -12.65 -0.12 5.20
C HIS A 200 -11.61 -0.06 4.07
N ASN A 201 -10.49 -0.77 4.20
CA ASN A 201 -9.33 -0.73 3.29
C ASN A 201 -8.81 -2.14 2.92
N ASN A 202 -9.69 -3.11 2.64
CA ASN A 202 -9.24 -4.49 2.34
C ASN A 202 -8.66 -4.66 0.93
N VAL A 203 -8.69 -3.61 0.12
CA VAL A 203 -8.08 -3.66 -1.21
C VAL A 203 -6.57 -3.68 -1.09
N GLU A 204 -6.01 -3.01 -0.09
CA GLU A 204 -4.57 -3.10 0.22
C GLU A 204 -4.10 -4.56 0.36
N PRO A 205 -4.52 -5.33 1.38
CA PRO A 205 -3.98 -6.67 1.58
C PRO A 205 -4.40 -7.64 0.48
N THR A 206 -5.63 -7.52 -0.04
CA THR A 206 -6.10 -8.36 -1.15
C THR A 206 -5.28 -8.08 -2.42
N GLY A 207 -4.97 -6.81 -2.70
CA GLY A 207 -4.18 -6.38 -3.85
C GLY A 207 -2.74 -6.88 -3.78
N ILE A 208 -2.11 -6.81 -2.61
CA ILE A 208 -0.74 -7.31 -2.40
C ILE A 208 -0.66 -8.81 -2.76
N VAL A 209 -1.54 -9.63 -2.19
CA VAL A 209 -1.54 -11.07 -2.50
C VAL A 209 -1.94 -11.34 -3.95
N LEU A 210 -2.93 -10.61 -4.47
CA LEU A 210 -3.40 -10.78 -5.85
C LEU A 210 -2.28 -10.54 -6.87
N ILE A 211 -1.51 -9.45 -6.74
CA ILE A 211 -0.42 -9.15 -7.69
C ILE A 211 0.56 -10.32 -7.76
N ASN A 212 0.94 -10.85 -6.60
CA ASN A 212 1.84 -11.98 -6.50
C ASN A 212 1.24 -13.26 -7.08
N ALA A 213 -0.06 -13.50 -6.89
CA ALA A 213 -0.77 -14.63 -7.51
C ALA A 213 -0.88 -14.48 -9.03
N LEU A 214 -1.16 -13.28 -9.56
CA LEU A 214 -1.20 -13.01 -11.00
C LEU A 214 0.15 -13.29 -11.65
N VAL A 215 1.23 -12.79 -11.04
CA VAL A 215 2.59 -13.01 -11.53
C VAL A 215 2.98 -14.49 -11.44
N ALA A 216 2.69 -15.15 -10.31
CA ALA A 216 2.96 -16.57 -10.15
C ALA A 216 2.16 -17.44 -11.13
N HIS A 217 0.93 -17.04 -11.48
CA HIS A 217 0.07 -17.75 -12.44
C HIS A 217 0.65 -17.78 -13.84
N LEU A 218 1.32 -16.70 -14.27
CA LEU A 218 1.98 -16.66 -15.58
C LEU A 218 3.13 -17.68 -15.70
N GLU A 219 3.74 -18.04 -14.58
CA GLU A 219 4.84 -19.02 -14.52
C GLU A 219 4.35 -20.43 -14.17
N ASN A 220 3.26 -20.54 -13.40
CA ASN A 220 2.70 -21.80 -12.88
C ASN A 220 1.18 -21.89 -13.10
N PRO A 221 0.70 -21.93 -14.36
CA PRO A 221 -0.73 -21.88 -14.65
C PRO A 221 -1.51 -23.12 -14.18
N ASP A 222 -0.81 -24.24 -13.93
CA ASP A 222 -1.41 -25.51 -13.48
C ASP A 222 -1.53 -25.60 -11.95
N ASP A 223 -0.97 -24.64 -11.19
CA ASP A 223 -1.08 -24.65 -9.73
C ASP A 223 -2.49 -24.21 -9.29
N GLU A 224 -3.24 -25.15 -8.72
CA GLU A 224 -4.63 -24.93 -8.35
C GLU A 224 -4.81 -23.80 -7.34
N GLY A 225 -3.89 -23.64 -6.38
CA GLY A 225 -3.97 -22.59 -5.36
C GLY A 225 -3.72 -21.21 -5.95
N ILE A 226 -2.66 -21.08 -6.75
CA ILE A 226 -2.33 -19.83 -7.45
C ILE A 226 -3.47 -19.40 -8.36
N ARG A 227 -3.93 -20.31 -9.24
CA ARG A 227 -5.00 -20.03 -10.20
C ARG A 227 -6.29 -19.59 -9.50
N TYR A 228 -6.66 -20.29 -8.42
CA TYR A 228 -7.87 -19.97 -7.66
C TYR A 228 -7.78 -18.61 -6.97
N VAL A 229 -6.66 -18.26 -6.33
CA VAL A 229 -6.46 -16.94 -5.73
C VAL A 229 -6.46 -15.85 -6.80
N ALA A 230 -5.73 -16.03 -7.90
CA ALA A 230 -5.68 -15.10 -9.01
C ALA A 230 -7.10 -14.78 -9.53
N GLU A 231 -7.93 -15.79 -9.75
CA GLU A 231 -9.31 -15.62 -10.21
C GLU A 231 -10.19 -14.93 -9.14
N GLN A 232 -10.26 -15.50 -7.94
CA GLN A 232 -11.20 -15.08 -6.91
C GLN A 232 -10.89 -13.69 -6.34
N TYR A 233 -9.61 -13.35 -6.21
CA TYR A 233 -9.22 -12.02 -5.78
C TYR A 233 -9.41 -11.01 -6.91
N THR A 234 -9.21 -11.36 -8.19
CA THR A 234 -9.57 -10.44 -9.29
C THR A 234 -11.08 -10.16 -9.30
N LYS A 235 -11.92 -11.19 -9.06
CA LYS A 235 -13.37 -11.03 -8.89
C LYS A 235 -13.74 -10.10 -7.73
N SER A 236 -12.90 -9.98 -6.70
CA SER A 236 -13.17 -9.06 -5.59
C SER A 236 -13.15 -7.58 -6.00
N PHE A 237 -12.27 -7.19 -6.92
CA PHE A 237 -12.22 -5.81 -7.43
C PHE A 237 -13.47 -5.49 -8.25
N ILE A 238 -13.94 -6.44 -9.06
CA ILE A 238 -15.23 -6.36 -9.74
C ILE A 238 -16.35 -6.22 -8.71
N ALA A 239 -16.32 -7.05 -7.66
CA ALA A 239 -17.36 -7.07 -6.64
C ALA A 239 -17.45 -5.75 -5.88
N LEU A 240 -16.32 -5.11 -5.59
CA LEU A 240 -16.27 -3.81 -4.91
C LEU A 240 -16.81 -2.65 -5.76
N GLN A 241 -16.75 -2.74 -7.09
CA GLN A 241 -17.35 -1.74 -7.98
C GLN A 241 -18.83 -2.06 -8.26
N LYS A 242 -19.13 -3.29 -8.67
CA LYS A 242 -20.52 -3.72 -8.92
C LYS A 242 -21.38 -3.79 -7.66
N GLY A 243 -20.76 -3.87 -6.48
CA GLY A 243 -21.39 -3.69 -5.19
C GLY A 243 -22.09 -2.33 -5.02
N MET A 244 -21.62 -1.30 -5.73
CA MET A 244 -22.22 0.03 -5.73
C MET A 244 -23.39 0.20 -6.71
N VAL A 245 -23.74 -0.83 -7.48
CA VAL A 245 -24.93 -0.83 -8.35
C VAL A 245 -26.17 -0.95 -7.46
N TYR A 246 -26.96 0.12 -7.37
CA TYR A 246 -28.10 0.24 -6.46
C TYR A 246 -29.23 -0.74 -6.76
N ASP A 247 -29.64 -0.80 -8.03
CA ASP A 247 -30.69 -1.68 -8.55
C ASP A 247 -30.48 -2.00 -10.04
N GLU A 248 -31.43 -2.69 -10.68
CA GLU A 248 -31.36 -3.08 -12.09
C GLU A 248 -31.32 -1.91 -13.11
N ASN A 249 -31.67 -0.69 -12.69
CA ASN A 249 -31.72 0.51 -13.53
C ASN A 249 -30.48 1.40 -13.34
N ASP A 250 -29.60 1.06 -12.42
CA ASP A 250 -28.38 1.82 -12.15
C ASP A 250 -27.28 1.45 -13.15
N GLU A 251 -27.03 2.36 -14.09
CA GLU A 251 -26.03 2.15 -15.15
C GLU A 251 -24.59 2.39 -14.68
N VAL A 252 -24.39 2.87 -13.44
CA VAL A 252 -23.08 3.30 -12.92
C VAL A 252 -22.43 2.16 -12.13
N ASP A 253 -21.64 1.36 -12.83
CA ASP A 253 -20.98 0.16 -12.30
C ASP A 253 -19.52 0.36 -11.87
N TRP A 254 -18.99 1.58 -11.95
CA TRP A 254 -17.56 1.85 -11.84
C TRP A 254 -17.12 2.58 -10.57
N LEU A 255 -18.04 2.99 -9.70
CA LEU A 255 -17.69 3.62 -8.41
C LEU A 255 -17.31 2.57 -7.38
N PHE A 256 -16.32 2.88 -6.54
CA PHE A 256 -15.76 1.92 -5.60
C PHE A 256 -16.49 1.96 -4.25
N ALA A 257 -17.06 0.84 -3.82
CA ALA A 257 -17.37 0.61 -2.40
C ALA A 257 -16.06 0.41 -1.65
N ARG A 258 -16.03 0.68 -0.33
CA ARG A 258 -14.96 0.25 0.60
C ARG A 258 -15.00 -1.25 0.85
N ASN A 259 -16.19 -1.76 1.12
CA ASN A 259 -16.51 -3.17 1.18
C ASN A 259 -17.99 -3.39 0.88
N ILE A 260 -18.33 -4.65 0.64
CA ILE A 260 -19.70 -5.14 0.58
C ILE A 260 -19.88 -6.34 1.50
N ALA A 261 -21.07 -6.42 2.08
CA ALA A 261 -21.52 -7.47 2.98
C ALA A 261 -22.92 -7.93 2.53
N PRO A 262 -22.99 -8.85 1.55
CA PRO A 262 -24.24 -9.47 1.15
C PRO A 262 -24.94 -10.11 2.35
N ALA A 263 -26.26 -9.97 2.46
CA ALA A 263 -27.08 -10.56 3.52
C ALA A 263 -27.29 -12.07 3.30
N LEU A 264 -26.17 -12.81 3.25
CA LEU A 264 -26.10 -14.19 2.81
C LEU A 264 -25.07 -14.96 3.64
N ALA A 265 -25.54 -15.60 4.71
CA ALA A 265 -24.76 -16.64 5.38
C ALA A 265 -24.77 -17.92 4.54
N HIS A 266 -23.60 -18.52 4.32
CA HIS A 266 -23.50 -19.72 3.51
C HIS A 266 -22.27 -20.56 3.88
N GLN A 267 -22.36 -21.85 3.57
CA GLN A 267 -21.20 -22.73 3.54
C GLN A 267 -20.44 -22.48 2.23
N SER A 268 -19.14 -22.26 2.32
CA SER A 268 -18.25 -22.10 1.17
C SER A 268 -17.51 -23.41 0.89
N HIS A 269 -17.21 -23.66 -0.38
CA HIS A 269 -16.50 -24.84 -0.83
C HIS A 269 -15.01 -24.53 -0.99
N ILE A 270 -14.14 -25.42 -0.49
CA ILE A 270 -12.69 -25.36 -0.72
C ILE A 270 -12.35 -26.45 -1.74
N PRO A 271 -11.98 -26.10 -3.00
CA PRO A 271 -11.86 -27.08 -4.09
C PRO A 271 -10.95 -28.27 -3.78
N TRP A 272 -9.81 -28.01 -3.16
CA TRP A 272 -8.79 -29.01 -2.82
C TRP A 272 -9.01 -29.71 -1.47
N ALA A 273 -9.96 -29.25 -0.66
CA ALA A 273 -10.21 -29.77 0.68
C ALA A 273 -11.72 -29.82 0.99
N PRO A 274 -12.49 -30.66 0.27
CA PRO A 274 -13.94 -30.76 0.42
C PRO A 274 -14.40 -31.20 1.82
N GLU A 275 -13.51 -31.79 2.61
CA GLU A 275 -13.74 -32.17 4.00
C GLU A 275 -13.71 -31.01 4.99
N LYS A 276 -13.11 -29.87 4.63
CA LYS A 276 -13.08 -28.66 5.47
C LYS A 276 -14.45 -27.98 5.44
N GLU A 277 -15.11 -27.87 6.59
CA GLU A 277 -16.38 -27.16 6.68
C GLU A 277 -16.13 -25.67 6.90
N LYS A 278 -16.19 -24.88 5.81
CA LYS A 278 -16.00 -23.43 5.82
C LYS A 278 -17.34 -22.71 5.73
N TRP A 279 -17.54 -21.71 6.58
CA TRP A 279 -18.73 -20.86 6.56
C TRP A 279 -18.34 -19.39 6.51
N VAL A 280 -19.21 -18.56 5.93
CA VAL A 280 -19.05 -17.10 5.88
C VAL A 280 -20.32 -16.43 6.43
N GLU A 281 -20.12 -15.47 7.33
CA GLU A 281 -21.19 -14.71 7.98
C GLU A 281 -20.83 -13.22 8.05
N TYR A 282 -21.77 -12.34 7.71
CA TYR A 282 -21.58 -10.88 7.69
C TYR A 282 -22.47 -10.14 8.70
N ASP A 283 -23.20 -10.86 9.54
CA ASP A 283 -24.33 -10.35 10.32
C ASP A 283 -23.98 -9.25 11.31
N GLU A 284 -22.79 -9.29 11.91
CA GLU A 284 -22.31 -8.22 12.80
C GLU A 284 -22.15 -6.86 12.09
N TRP A 285 -22.10 -6.84 10.76
CA TRP A 285 -21.99 -5.63 9.96
C TRP A 285 -23.33 -5.10 9.44
N PHE A 286 -24.46 -5.75 9.75
CA PHE A 286 -25.79 -5.33 9.33
C PHE A 286 -26.34 -4.15 10.16
N THR A 287 -25.60 -3.05 10.15
CA THR A 287 -25.91 -1.81 10.84
C THR A 287 -25.52 -0.62 9.98
N SER A 288 -26.37 0.40 9.94
CA SER A 288 -26.05 1.64 9.25
C SER A 288 -25.22 2.55 10.14
N TYR A 289 -24.36 3.35 9.52
CA TYR A 289 -23.72 4.49 10.18
C TYR A 289 -23.36 5.56 9.15
N GLU A 290 -23.21 6.80 9.63
CA GLU A 290 -22.58 7.90 8.90
C GLU A 290 -21.30 8.24 9.64
N GLY A 291 -20.20 8.32 8.91
CA GLY A 291 -18.87 8.52 9.46
C GLY A 291 -18.10 9.59 8.70
N TRP A 292 -17.05 10.08 9.35
CA TRP A 292 -16.14 11.05 8.75
C TRP A 292 -15.43 10.49 7.51
N ASN A 293 -15.14 9.18 7.49
CA ASN A 293 -14.41 8.48 6.42
C ASN A 293 -15.29 7.63 5.49
N ALA A 294 -16.43 7.14 5.98
CA ALA A 294 -17.31 6.21 5.27
C ALA A 294 -18.73 6.26 5.82
N ASP A 295 -19.71 5.84 5.03
CA ASP A 295 -21.06 5.52 5.48
C ASP A 295 -21.35 4.05 5.17
N ARG A 296 -22.21 3.43 5.96
CA ARG A 296 -22.74 2.10 5.68
C ARG A 296 -24.26 2.11 5.64
N PHE A 297 -24.82 1.46 4.63
CA PHE A 297 -26.26 1.35 4.40
C PHE A 297 -26.61 0.09 3.61
N LEU A 298 -27.90 -0.21 3.54
CA LEU A 298 -28.42 -1.39 2.84
C LEU A 298 -28.95 -1.01 1.45
N TYR A 299 -28.47 -1.71 0.41
CA TYR A 299 -29.13 -1.80 -0.88
C TYR A 299 -30.01 -3.05 -0.91
N GLU A 300 -31.32 -2.86 -0.75
CA GLU A 300 -32.31 -3.94 -0.65
C GLU A 300 -32.41 -4.78 -1.94
N ASN A 301 -32.26 -4.12 -3.10
CA ASN A 301 -32.48 -4.71 -4.41
C ASN A 301 -31.20 -4.74 -5.27
N GLN A 302 -30.02 -4.86 -4.64
CA GLN A 302 -28.75 -4.98 -5.37
C GLN A 302 -28.85 -6.17 -6.34
N PRO A 303 -28.60 -5.99 -7.65
CA PRO A 303 -29.03 -6.93 -8.69
C PRO A 303 -28.26 -8.25 -8.72
N LEU A 304 -27.05 -8.30 -8.15
CA LEU A 304 -26.19 -9.48 -8.17
C LEU A 304 -26.45 -10.38 -6.96
N TRP A 305 -26.37 -9.82 -5.76
CA TRP A 305 -26.41 -10.59 -4.51
C TRP A 305 -27.75 -10.48 -3.76
N GLY A 306 -28.65 -9.58 -4.16
CA GLY A 306 -29.86 -9.26 -3.38
C GLY A 306 -29.53 -8.27 -2.25
N PRO A 307 -30.22 -8.31 -1.11
CA PRO A 307 -29.95 -7.37 -0.02
C PRO A 307 -28.46 -7.37 0.36
N THR A 308 -27.81 -6.22 0.21
CA THR A 308 -26.35 -6.07 0.40
C THR A 308 -26.05 -4.82 1.20
N TRP A 309 -25.31 -4.97 2.30
CA TRP A 309 -24.79 -3.84 3.04
C TRP A 309 -23.53 -3.32 2.36
N VAL A 310 -23.52 -2.04 2.03
CA VAL A 310 -22.46 -1.38 1.28
C VAL A 310 -21.83 -0.34 2.19
N THR A 311 -20.50 -0.36 2.26
CA THR A 311 -19.73 0.72 2.87
C THR A 311 -19.16 1.60 1.75
N ASN A 312 -19.48 2.89 1.72
CA ASN A 312 -19.17 3.79 0.61
C ASN A 312 -17.91 4.66 0.87
N LYS A 313 -17.69 5.71 0.05
CA LYS A 313 -16.58 6.70 0.17
C LYS A 313 -15.20 6.03 0.17
N ARG A 314 -14.85 5.30 -0.90
CA ARG A 314 -13.53 4.66 -1.06
C ARG A 314 -12.39 5.63 -0.73
N SER A 315 -11.46 5.17 0.12
CA SER A 315 -10.24 5.90 0.48
C SER A 315 -9.29 6.00 -0.70
N LYS A 316 -8.65 7.16 -0.85
CA LYS A 316 -7.47 7.28 -1.70
C LYS A 316 -6.36 6.30 -1.32
N ASP A 317 -6.24 5.96 -0.02
CA ASP A 317 -5.24 5.05 0.54
C ASP A 317 -5.22 3.66 -0.14
N ASP A 318 -6.36 3.19 -0.67
CA ASP A 318 -6.46 1.90 -1.37
C ASP A 318 -6.14 1.98 -2.86
N LEU A 319 -6.23 3.18 -3.46
CA LEU A 319 -6.06 3.37 -4.89
C LEU A 319 -4.71 2.86 -5.43
N PRO A 320 -3.54 3.07 -4.79
CA PRO A 320 -2.30 2.60 -5.37
C PRO A 320 -2.25 1.06 -5.48
N TYR A 321 -2.94 0.34 -4.58
CA TYR A 321 -3.06 -1.12 -4.66
C TYR A 321 -4.01 -1.56 -5.79
N ILE A 322 -5.11 -0.82 -6.03
CA ILE A 322 -5.97 -1.02 -7.21
C ILE A 322 -5.16 -0.81 -8.49
N TYR A 323 -4.39 0.27 -8.53
CA TYR A 323 -3.64 0.66 -9.72
C TYR A 323 -2.52 -0.32 -10.02
N ARG A 324 -1.87 -0.87 -8.98
CA ARG A 324 -0.79 -1.84 -9.14
C ARG A 324 -1.32 -3.18 -9.65
N VAL A 325 -2.46 -3.65 -9.15
CA VAL A 325 -3.19 -4.78 -9.75
C VAL A 325 -3.51 -4.48 -11.22
N ALA A 326 -4.09 -3.31 -11.50
CA ALA A 326 -4.51 -2.93 -12.85
C ALA A 326 -3.35 -2.87 -13.86
N ALA A 327 -2.14 -2.52 -13.42
CA ALA A 327 -0.94 -2.54 -14.27
C ALA A 327 -0.53 -3.97 -14.70
N TRP A 328 -0.88 -4.99 -13.91
CA TRP A 328 -0.61 -6.40 -14.20
C TRP A 328 -1.69 -7.09 -15.02
N LEU A 329 -2.95 -6.62 -14.96
CA LEU A 329 -4.06 -7.21 -15.71
C LEU A 329 -3.83 -7.31 -17.24
N PRO A 330 -3.22 -6.33 -17.93
CA PRO A 330 -2.90 -6.45 -19.35
C PRO A 330 -2.05 -7.68 -19.68
N TYR A 331 -1.04 -8.00 -18.86
CA TYR A 331 -0.21 -9.19 -19.06
C TYR A 331 -1.02 -10.47 -18.90
N ILE A 332 -1.94 -10.53 -17.94
CA ILE A 332 -2.82 -11.67 -17.73
C ILE A 332 -3.75 -11.85 -18.94
N ILE A 333 -4.41 -10.77 -19.37
CA ILE A 333 -5.34 -10.77 -20.51
C ILE A 333 -4.66 -11.29 -21.77
N GLU A 334 -3.39 -10.92 -21.97
CA GLU A 334 -2.63 -11.33 -23.14
C GLU A 334 -2.08 -12.77 -23.03
N LEU A 335 -1.41 -13.08 -21.92
CA LEU A 335 -0.51 -14.22 -21.82
C LEU A 335 -1.14 -15.48 -21.20
N THR A 336 -2.23 -15.36 -20.42
CA THR A 336 -2.78 -16.53 -19.73
C THR A 336 -3.52 -17.48 -20.67
N GLU A 337 -3.35 -18.80 -20.49
CA GLU A 337 -4.16 -19.79 -21.21
C GLU A 337 -5.52 -20.06 -20.54
N ASP A 338 -5.73 -19.56 -19.31
CA ASP A 338 -7.00 -19.70 -18.58
C ASP A 338 -8.04 -18.70 -19.10
N GLU A 339 -9.01 -19.19 -19.87
CA GLU A 339 -10.09 -18.36 -20.42
C GLU A 339 -10.93 -17.68 -19.33
N THR A 340 -11.16 -18.34 -18.18
CA THR A 340 -11.96 -17.79 -17.09
C THR A 340 -11.24 -16.62 -16.44
N LEU A 341 -9.96 -16.80 -16.10
CA LEU A 341 -9.15 -15.73 -15.55
C LEU A 341 -9.00 -14.57 -16.54
N ARG A 342 -8.83 -14.86 -17.84
CA ARG A 342 -8.74 -13.83 -18.88
C ARG A 342 -10.01 -12.96 -18.94
N GLU A 343 -11.20 -13.58 -18.89
CA GLU A 343 -12.48 -12.87 -18.90
C GLU A 343 -12.64 -11.98 -17.65
N VAL A 344 -12.35 -12.54 -16.48
CA VAL A 344 -12.41 -11.81 -15.20
C VAL A 344 -11.41 -10.64 -15.18
N ALA A 345 -10.16 -10.85 -15.62
CA ALA A 345 -9.15 -9.80 -15.71
C ALA A 345 -9.56 -8.68 -16.69
N THR A 346 -10.16 -9.05 -17.82
CA THR A 346 -10.67 -8.09 -18.81
C THR A 346 -11.77 -7.20 -18.20
N GLU A 347 -12.71 -7.80 -17.48
CA GLU A 347 -13.80 -7.07 -16.83
C GLU A 347 -13.28 -6.16 -15.70
N ALA A 348 -12.41 -6.68 -14.83
CA ALA A 348 -11.80 -5.90 -13.74
C ALA A 348 -11.04 -4.68 -14.29
N LEU A 349 -10.19 -4.87 -15.31
CA LEU A 349 -9.45 -3.78 -15.92
C LEU A 349 -10.40 -2.74 -16.52
N ALA A 350 -11.45 -3.16 -17.23
CA ALA A 350 -12.41 -2.25 -17.83
C ALA A 350 -13.15 -1.41 -16.77
N LEU A 351 -13.56 -2.01 -15.66
CA LEU A 351 -14.21 -1.29 -14.56
C LEU A 351 -13.25 -0.32 -13.86
N ILE A 352 -12.02 -0.74 -13.60
CA ILE A 352 -11.01 0.13 -12.98
C ILE A 352 -10.73 1.34 -13.88
N ILE A 353 -10.56 1.15 -15.20
CA ILE A 353 -10.36 2.25 -16.16
C ILE A 353 -11.56 3.21 -16.17
N LYS A 354 -12.81 2.72 -16.10
CA LYS A 354 -13.98 3.60 -15.98
C LYS A 354 -13.92 4.42 -14.68
N GLY A 355 -13.57 3.78 -13.57
CA GLY A 355 -13.45 4.42 -12.26
C GLY A 355 -12.35 5.49 -12.22
N THR A 356 -11.20 5.24 -12.85
CA THR A 356 -10.13 6.25 -12.92
C THR A 356 -10.47 7.39 -13.87
N LYS A 357 -11.12 7.14 -15.00
CA LYS A 357 -11.68 8.21 -15.86
C LYS A 357 -12.64 9.10 -15.09
N ASP A 358 -13.50 8.50 -14.26
CA ASP A 358 -14.42 9.24 -13.40
C ASP A 358 -13.68 10.22 -12.48
N ILE A 359 -12.60 9.77 -11.85
CA ILE A 359 -11.76 10.60 -10.97
C ILE A 359 -11.13 11.76 -11.76
N VAL A 360 -10.49 11.49 -12.90
CA VAL A 360 -9.84 12.54 -13.72
C VAL A 360 -10.87 13.56 -14.23
N ASP A 361 -12.01 13.09 -14.73
CA ASP A 361 -13.04 13.93 -15.35
C ASP A 361 -13.82 14.77 -14.33
N ASN A 362 -13.73 14.43 -13.03
CA ASN A 362 -14.34 15.16 -11.94
C ASN A 362 -13.27 15.82 -11.06
N GLU A 363 -12.28 16.47 -11.68
CA GLU A 363 -11.29 17.31 -11.00
C GLU A 363 -10.49 16.55 -9.92
N TRP A 364 -10.17 15.28 -10.18
CA TRP A 364 -9.43 14.39 -9.28
C TRP A 364 -10.19 14.00 -8.00
N ILE A 365 -11.52 14.11 -8.01
CA ILE A 365 -12.39 13.75 -6.90
C ILE A 365 -12.84 12.29 -7.01
N ILE A 366 -12.72 11.55 -5.91
CA ILE A 366 -13.21 10.18 -5.77
C ILE A 366 -14.69 10.24 -5.38
N ARG A 367 -15.57 10.19 -6.38
CA ARG A 367 -17.03 10.21 -6.17
C ARG A 367 -17.53 8.89 -5.60
N SER A 368 -18.70 8.94 -4.96
CA SER A 368 -19.32 7.79 -4.28
C SER A 368 -20.82 7.74 -4.59
N LYS A 369 -21.55 6.77 -4.02
CA LYS A 369 -23.03 6.77 -3.96
C LYS A 369 -23.53 6.79 -2.52
N ASN A 370 -24.70 7.35 -2.31
CA ASN A 370 -25.42 7.34 -1.03
C ASN A 370 -26.40 6.16 -0.93
N ALA A 371 -27.15 6.09 0.18
CA ALA A 371 -28.14 5.05 0.44
C ALA A 371 -29.31 5.01 -0.57
N GLN A 372 -29.47 6.04 -1.40
CA GLN A 372 -30.49 6.14 -2.45
C GLN A 372 -29.92 5.80 -3.85
N GLY A 373 -28.65 5.39 -3.93
CA GLY A 373 -27.98 5.11 -5.21
C GLY A 373 -27.55 6.35 -5.98
N GLU A 374 -27.72 7.55 -5.41
CA GLU A 374 -27.36 8.80 -6.06
C GLU A 374 -25.85 9.02 -5.99
N ILE A 375 -25.24 9.43 -7.10
CA ILE A 375 -23.82 9.82 -7.12
C ILE A 375 -23.65 11.08 -6.28
N ILE A 376 -22.69 11.04 -5.36
CA ILE A 376 -22.32 12.15 -4.48
C ILE A 376 -20.82 12.45 -4.57
N ILE A 377 -20.47 13.70 -4.29
CA ILE A 377 -19.13 14.08 -3.88
C ILE A 377 -19.07 13.92 -2.36
N PRO A 378 -18.17 13.08 -1.81
CA PRO A 378 -18.00 12.97 -0.36
C PRO A 378 -17.70 14.34 0.25
N LYS A 379 -18.36 14.63 1.38
CA LYS A 379 -18.19 15.86 2.14
C LYS A 379 -17.66 15.56 3.53
N ASP A 380 -16.83 16.46 4.04
CA ASP A 380 -16.34 16.40 5.40
C ASP A 380 -17.52 16.64 6.38
N ILE A 381 -17.57 15.86 7.45
CA ILE A 381 -18.69 15.90 8.41
C ILE A 381 -18.65 17.18 9.27
N ASP A 382 -17.45 17.69 9.54
CA ASP A 382 -17.21 18.88 10.36
C ASP A 382 -17.17 20.14 9.50
N ASN A 383 -16.83 20.01 8.21
CA ASN A 383 -16.89 21.08 7.22
C ASN A 383 -17.58 20.64 5.90
N PRO A 384 -18.92 20.73 5.81
CA PRO A 384 -19.68 20.27 4.65
C PRO A 384 -19.34 20.95 3.31
N ASP A 385 -18.67 22.10 3.35
CA ASP A 385 -18.21 22.79 2.14
C ASP A 385 -16.91 22.15 1.59
N ALA A 386 -16.11 21.51 2.45
CA ALA A 386 -14.87 20.86 2.09
C ALA A 386 -15.06 19.43 1.54
N ILE A 387 -14.16 19.04 0.64
CA ILE A 387 -13.99 17.65 0.23
C ILE A 387 -12.91 17.08 1.15
N PRO A 388 -13.18 15.96 1.85
CA PRO A 388 -12.20 15.38 2.74
C PRO A 388 -11.01 14.86 1.94
N ASP A 389 -9.82 14.91 2.55
CA ASP A 389 -8.58 14.50 1.93
C ASP A 389 -8.62 13.08 1.35
N LEU A 390 -9.30 12.16 2.03
CA LEU A 390 -9.47 10.77 1.60
C LEU A 390 -10.24 10.61 0.28
N ALA A 391 -10.94 11.65 -0.18
CA ALA A 391 -11.81 11.62 -1.36
C ALA A 391 -11.30 12.49 -2.52
N SER A 392 -10.06 12.98 -2.48
CA SER A 392 -9.50 13.87 -3.49
C SER A 392 -7.99 13.69 -3.62
N LEU A 393 -7.49 13.71 -4.86
CA LEU A 393 -6.04 13.71 -5.16
C LEU A 393 -5.52 15.11 -5.49
N ALA A 394 -6.35 16.14 -5.28
CA ALA A 394 -6.03 17.53 -5.61
C ALA A 394 -6.23 18.49 -4.42
N THR A 395 -6.42 17.95 -3.22
CA THR A 395 -6.82 18.70 -2.01
C THR A 395 -5.84 19.83 -1.70
N TYR A 396 -4.54 19.58 -1.87
CA TYR A 396 -3.48 20.50 -1.44
C TYR A 396 -2.83 21.29 -2.57
N VAL A 397 -3.26 21.10 -3.82
CA VAL A 397 -2.61 21.64 -5.03
C VAL A 397 -2.56 23.18 -5.03
N ALA A 398 -3.56 23.83 -4.42
CA ALA A 398 -3.57 25.29 -4.32
C ALA A 398 -2.46 25.84 -3.40
N LEU A 399 -1.95 25.04 -2.46
CA LEU A 399 -0.90 25.41 -1.52
C LEU A 399 0.46 24.83 -1.91
N ILE A 400 0.49 23.57 -2.35
CA ILE A 400 1.66 22.78 -2.71
C ILE A 400 1.36 22.17 -4.09
N PRO A 401 1.71 22.83 -5.20
CA PRO A 401 1.28 22.41 -6.54
C PRO A 401 1.59 20.95 -6.92
N ASP A 402 2.71 20.44 -6.41
CA ASP A 402 3.24 19.09 -6.62
C ASP A 402 2.70 18.06 -5.61
N SER A 403 1.85 18.45 -4.66
CA SER A 403 1.24 17.51 -3.69
C SER A 403 0.50 16.39 -4.42
N GLU A 404 0.72 15.14 -4.02
CA GLU A 404 0.01 13.97 -4.60
C GLU A 404 0.13 13.88 -6.13
N CYS A 405 1.21 14.40 -6.71
CA CYS A 405 1.42 14.35 -8.16
C CYS A 405 1.41 12.91 -8.68
N ASP A 406 2.15 12.00 -8.03
CA ASP A 406 2.22 10.58 -8.44
C ASP A 406 0.84 9.91 -8.45
N ALA A 407 -0.02 10.27 -7.50
CA ALA A 407 -1.38 9.76 -7.45
C ALA A 407 -2.17 10.20 -8.69
N ARG A 408 -2.12 11.49 -9.02
CA ARG A 408 -2.77 12.04 -10.23
C ARG A 408 -2.18 11.47 -11.51
N LEU A 409 -0.86 11.35 -11.59
CA LEU A 409 -0.16 10.75 -12.74
C LEU A 409 -0.56 9.29 -12.93
N ALA A 410 -0.55 8.47 -11.88
CA ALA A 410 -1.00 7.08 -11.93
C ALA A 410 -2.46 6.96 -12.38
N THR A 411 -3.36 7.80 -11.82
CA THR A 411 -4.77 7.82 -12.24
C THR A 411 -4.91 8.20 -13.72
N ALA A 412 -4.15 9.19 -14.21
CA ALA A 412 -4.18 9.64 -15.61
C ALA A 412 -3.69 8.55 -16.58
N LEU A 413 -2.53 7.94 -16.29
CA LEU A 413 -1.95 6.88 -17.10
C LEU A 413 -2.91 5.69 -17.19
N LEU A 414 -3.57 5.32 -16.09
CA LEU A 414 -4.53 4.22 -16.10
C LEU A 414 -5.84 4.60 -16.80
N ALA A 415 -6.33 5.83 -16.64
CA ALA A 415 -7.57 6.30 -17.26
C ALA A 415 -7.43 6.46 -18.78
N TYR A 416 -6.33 7.04 -19.24
CA TYR A 416 -6.21 7.55 -20.60
C TYR A 416 -4.98 7.06 -21.36
N GLY A 417 -4.02 6.43 -20.69
CA GLY A 417 -2.74 6.04 -21.28
C GLY A 417 -1.80 7.22 -21.55
N ASP A 418 -2.10 8.41 -21.02
CA ASP A 418 -1.29 9.62 -21.10
C ASP A 418 -1.21 10.32 -19.74
N THR A 419 -0.32 11.30 -19.60
CA THR A 419 -0.02 11.93 -18.31
C THR A 419 -1.04 12.99 -17.89
N ARG A 420 -1.95 13.43 -18.76
CA ARG A 420 -2.84 14.60 -18.52
C ARG A 420 -2.11 15.81 -17.92
N ASP A 421 -0.97 16.13 -18.50
CA ASP A 421 -0.08 17.23 -18.09
C ASP A 421 0.46 17.12 -16.65
N GLN A 422 0.34 15.95 -16.01
CA GLN A 422 1.01 15.69 -14.73
C GLN A 422 2.49 15.42 -14.99
N ASP A 423 3.34 16.37 -14.60
CA ASP A 423 4.79 16.24 -14.57
C ASP A 423 5.23 16.21 -13.11
N CYS A 424 5.58 15.01 -12.64
CA CYS A 424 5.97 14.78 -11.26
C CYS A 424 7.48 14.81 -11.07
N GLU A 425 8.24 15.16 -12.12
CA GLU A 425 9.71 15.08 -12.13
C GLU A 425 10.18 13.70 -11.63
N THR A 426 10.81 13.66 -10.44
CA THR A 426 11.30 12.42 -9.82
C THR A 426 10.31 11.79 -8.83
N GLY A 427 9.05 12.25 -8.75
CA GLY A 427 8.04 11.70 -7.83
C GLY A 427 8.37 11.86 -6.34
N GLN A 428 9.39 12.65 -6.00
CA GLN A 428 9.80 12.91 -4.62
C GLN A 428 10.40 14.31 -4.49
N GLY A 429 10.46 14.81 -3.25
CA GLY A 429 11.01 16.13 -2.92
C GLY A 429 9.94 17.17 -2.62
N SER A 430 8.66 16.79 -2.71
CA SER A 430 7.56 17.65 -2.29
C SER A 430 7.61 17.91 -0.79
N ALA A 431 7.35 19.17 -0.40
CA ALA A 431 7.11 19.52 1.00
C ALA A 431 5.88 18.77 1.57
N PHE A 432 4.96 18.35 0.70
CA PHE A 432 3.80 17.57 1.09
C PHE A 432 4.18 16.24 1.74
N ASP A 433 5.13 15.50 1.17
CA ASP A 433 5.55 14.19 1.68
C ASP A 433 5.95 14.27 3.16
N LEU A 434 6.79 15.26 3.51
CA LEU A 434 7.25 15.48 4.87
C LEU A 434 6.10 15.90 5.80
N ILE A 435 5.21 16.79 5.34
CA ILE A 435 4.07 17.25 6.14
C ILE A 435 3.12 16.08 6.44
N ALA A 436 2.78 15.29 5.43
CA ALA A 436 1.90 14.14 5.56
C ALA A 436 2.51 13.07 6.48
N ALA A 437 3.78 12.71 6.26
CA ALA A 437 4.51 11.74 7.09
C ALA A 437 4.71 12.21 8.54
N THR A 438 4.90 13.52 8.75
CA THR A 438 4.99 14.11 10.10
C THR A 438 3.65 14.03 10.84
N GLY A 439 2.55 14.31 10.14
CA GLY A 439 1.21 14.23 10.72
C GLY A 439 0.85 12.81 11.11
N HIS A 440 1.05 11.86 10.19
CA HIS A 440 0.79 10.45 10.42
C HIS A 440 1.79 9.55 9.68
N TYR A 441 2.50 8.70 10.43
CA TYR A 441 3.53 7.81 9.91
C TYR A 441 3.07 6.90 8.76
N PHE A 442 1.83 6.38 8.84
CA PHE A 442 1.31 5.48 7.82
C PHE A 442 1.24 6.09 6.41
N ASN A 443 1.33 7.43 6.29
CA ASN A 443 1.34 8.11 5.00
C ASN A 443 2.57 7.75 4.14
N TYR A 444 3.67 7.27 4.74
CA TYR A 444 4.81 6.72 3.99
C TYR A 444 4.36 5.63 3.02
N ALA A 445 3.62 4.63 3.53
CA ALA A 445 3.12 3.55 2.70
C ALA A 445 2.24 4.07 1.54
N ILE A 446 1.42 5.08 1.77
CA ILE A 446 0.54 5.64 0.72
C ILE A 446 1.37 6.35 -0.35
N ILE A 447 2.28 7.25 0.06
CA ILE A 447 3.15 8.02 -0.83
C ILE A 447 4.05 7.10 -1.65
N ASP A 448 4.62 6.09 -1.01
CA ASP A 448 5.52 5.13 -1.66
C ASP A 448 4.81 4.25 -2.66
N ASN A 449 3.64 3.72 -2.32
CA ASN A 449 2.90 2.89 -3.27
C ASN A 449 2.37 3.71 -4.45
N PHE A 450 2.01 5.00 -4.26
CA PHE A 450 1.68 5.88 -5.39
C PHE A 450 2.88 6.14 -6.30
N HIS A 451 4.06 6.38 -5.74
CA HIS A 451 5.28 6.55 -6.53
C HIS A 451 5.63 5.28 -7.31
N GLN A 452 5.64 4.12 -6.63
CA GLN A 452 5.92 2.82 -7.25
C GLN A 452 4.93 2.49 -8.36
N VAL A 453 3.63 2.76 -8.16
CA VAL A 453 2.62 2.46 -9.18
C VAL A 453 2.62 3.47 -10.33
N ALA A 454 2.96 4.74 -10.09
CA ALA A 454 3.19 5.70 -11.17
C ALA A 454 4.35 5.26 -12.06
N ALA A 455 5.46 4.79 -11.47
CA ALA A 455 6.58 4.23 -12.20
C ALA A 455 6.17 2.98 -13.00
N LEU A 456 5.46 2.03 -12.38
CA LEU A 456 4.97 0.82 -13.04
C LEU A 456 4.00 1.12 -14.19
N LEU A 457 3.07 2.05 -14.00
CA LEU A 457 2.14 2.46 -15.06
C LEU A 457 2.88 3.17 -16.19
N ALA A 458 3.83 4.05 -15.89
CA ALA A 458 4.65 4.70 -16.92
C ALA A 458 5.44 3.66 -17.74
N LEU A 459 6.01 2.64 -17.09
CA LEU A 459 6.68 1.51 -17.74
C LEU A 459 5.72 0.73 -18.64
N THR A 460 4.56 0.32 -18.12
CA THR A 460 3.61 -0.53 -18.85
C THR A 460 2.87 0.19 -19.98
N THR A 461 2.75 1.53 -19.90
CA THR A 461 2.11 2.36 -20.93
C THR A 461 3.11 3.04 -21.88
N GLY A 462 4.41 2.78 -21.73
CA GLY A 462 5.45 3.20 -22.69
C GLY A 462 5.94 4.65 -22.54
N HIS A 463 5.74 5.28 -21.37
CA HIS A 463 6.24 6.62 -21.06
C HIS A 463 7.65 6.53 -20.47
N ASN A 464 8.61 6.10 -21.30
CA ASN A 464 9.96 5.72 -20.85
C ASN A 464 10.71 6.82 -20.09
N GLN A 465 10.60 8.08 -20.51
CA GLN A 465 11.24 9.20 -19.81
C GLN A 465 10.65 9.41 -18.41
N VAL A 466 9.32 9.42 -18.31
CA VAL A 466 8.60 9.54 -17.02
C VAL A 466 8.98 8.37 -16.10
N ALA A 467 9.00 7.15 -16.65
CA ALA A 467 9.43 5.97 -15.91
C ALA A 467 10.88 6.08 -15.41
N TYR A 468 11.80 6.57 -16.25
CA TYR A 468 13.20 6.76 -15.88
C TYR A 468 13.35 7.73 -14.71
N ASP A 469 12.66 8.87 -14.77
CA ASP A 469 12.75 9.90 -13.74
C ASP A 469 12.11 9.45 -12.41
N LEU A 470 10.98 8.75 -12.46
CA LEU A 470 10.35 8.16 -11.26
C LEU A 470 11.21 7.04 -10.65
N VAL A 471 11.81 6.15 -11.45
CA VAL A 471 12.68 5.10 -10.89
C VAL A 471 13.94 5.72 -10.26
N ARG A 472 14.50 6.79 -10.82
CA ARG A 472 15.55 7.59 -10.16
C ARG A 472 15.05 8.23 -8.86
N GLY A 473 13.82 8.70 -8.86
CA GLY A 473 13.10 9.14 -7.66
C GLY A 473 13.09 8.11 -6.54
N LEU A 474 12.76 6.86 -6.88
CA LEU A 474 12.75 5.77 -5.91
C LEU A 474 14.14 5.53 -5.29
N ILE A 475 15.22 5.72 -6.06
CA ILE A 475 16.60 5.66 -5.56
C ILE A 475 16.83 6.79 -4.54
N ILE A 476 16.57 8.04 -4.93
CA ILE A 476 16.80 9.21 -4.07
C ILE A 476 16.02 9.09 -2.76
N ARG A 477 14.76 8.65 -2.83
CA ARG A 477 13.93 8.41 -1.65
C ARG A 477 14.47 7.27 -0.78
N GLY A 478 14.88 6.16 -1.38
CA GLY A 478 15.47 5.03 -0.66
C GLY A 478 16.76 5.40 0.07
N GLU A 479 17.62 6.22 -0.55
CA GLU A 479 18.83 6.74 0.08
C GLU A 479 18.51 7.69 1.23
N ARG A 480 17.53 8.58 1.04
CA ARG A 480 17.05 9.49 2.10
C ARG A 480 16.52 8.74 3.31
N TYR A 481 15.71 7.69 3.10
CA TYR A 481 15.16 6.88 4.19
C TYR A 481 16.22 6.11 4.98
N GLN A 482 17.33 5.76 4.32
CA GLN A 482 18.44 5.04 4.93
C GLN A 482 19.52 5.97 5.52
N ASP A 483 19.51 7.27 5.19
CA ASP A 483 20.41 8.24 5.80
C ASP A 483 19.91 8.64 7.21
N PRO A 484 20.63 8.29 8.29
CA PRO A 484 20.25 8.67 9.64
C PRO A 484 20.28 10.19 9.88
N ASN A 485 20.90 10.97 9.00
CA ASN A 485 20.95 12.43 9.07
C ASN A 485 19.82 13.13 8.30
N SER A 486 18.95 12.38 7.62
CA SER A 486 17.82 12.93 6.84
C SER A 486 16.72 13.55 7.70
N GLU A 487 16.76 13.32 9.02
CA GLU A 487 15.73 13.74 9.98
C GLU A 487 14.31 13.21 9.66
N GLU A 488 14.20 12.14 8.87
CA GLU A 488 12.90 11.57 8.49
C GLU A 488 12.08 11.18 9.72
N PRO A 489 10.80 11.59 9.83
CA PRO A 489 9.93 11.24 10.96
C PRO A 489 9.86 9.73 11.25
N GLY A 490 10.06 8.91 10.23
CA GLY A 490 10.02 7.45 10.30
C GLY A 490 11.08 6.85 11.23
N TRP A 491 12.25 7.48 11.41
CA TRP A 491 13.33 6.99 12.27
C TRP A 491 12.93 6.76 13.74
N LYS A 492 11.81 7.33 14.18
CA LYS A 492 11.28 7.16 15.54
C LYS A 492 10.36 5.94 15.67
N LYS A 493 10.05 5.23 14.59
CA LYS A 493 9.14 4.09 14.55
C LYS A 493 9.90 2.79 14.57
N ALA A 494 9.40 1.82 15.34
CA ALA A 494 10.07 0.54 15.53
C ALA A 494 10.09 -0.28 14.24
N GLU A 495 9.05 -0.12 13.43
CA GLU A 495 8.81 -0.80 12.16
C GLU A 495 9.51 -0.16 10.94
N TRP A 496 10.19 0.97 11.11
CA TRP A 496 10.78 1.75 10.01
C TRP A 496 11.67 0.93 9.07
N GLU A 497 12.60 0.17 9.65
CA GLU A 497 13.56 -0.61 8.89
C GLU A 497 12.92 -1.78 8.12
N ARG A 498 11.85 -2.38 8.67
CA ARG A 498 11.04 -3.38 7.97
C ARG A 498 10.29 -2.76 6.81
N ASP A 499 9.71 -1.58 7.02
CA ASP A 499 8.93 -0.88 6.00
C ASP A 499 9.84 -0.41 4.85
N ILE A 500 11.08 0.02 5.15
CA ILE A 500 12.12 0.27 4.14
C ILE A 500 12.45 -1.00 3.36
N ALA A 501 12.60 -2.16 4.01
CA ALA A 501 12.87 -3.41 3.32
C ALA A 501 11.75 -3.78 2.32
N LEU A 502 10.49 -3.55 2.71
CA LEU A 502 9.33 -3.74 1.82
C LEU A 502 9.28 -2.72 0.69
N TYR A 503 9.58 -1.45 0.99
CA TYR A 503 9.72 -0.40 -0.01
C TYR A 503 10.77 -0.79 -1.07
N LEU A 504 11.97 -1.19 -0.64
CA LEU A 504 13.08 -1.57 -1.52
C LEU A 504 12.70 -2.75 -2.41
N LEU A 505 12.11 -3.82 -1.85
CA LEU A 505 11.68 -4.98 -2.62
C LEU A 505 10.65 -4.60 -3.70
N ARG A 506 9.65 -3.81 -3.33
CA ARG A 506 8.58 -3.37 -4.25
C ARG A 506 9.08 -2.39 -5.30
N SER A 507 10.03 -1.52 -4.95
CA SER A 507 10.70 -0.60 -5.88
C SER A 507 11.61 -1.35 -6.85
N ALA A 508 12.29 -2.41 -6.38
CA ALA A 508 13.13 -3.26 -7.22
C ALA A 508 12.32 -4.04 -8.26
N ALA A 509 11.07 -4.40 -7.93
CA ALA A 509 10.12 -4.97 -8.88
C ALA A 509 9.72 -3.98 -9.99
N VAL A 510 9.97 -2.68 -9.85
CA VAL A 510 9.63 -1.65 -10.85
C VAL A 510 10.85 -0.91 -11.40
N GLY A 511 12.06 -1.46 -11.25
CA GLY A 511 13.26 -0.97 -11.91
C GLY A 511 14.34 -0.36 -11.03
N LEU A 512 14.12 -0.24 -9.72
CA LEU A 512 15.18 0.19 -8.81
C LEU A 512 16.31 -0.86 -8.77
N PRO A 513 17.56 -0.50 -9.14
CA PRO A 513 18.70 -1.38 -8.94
C PRO A 513 19.06 -1.38 -7.45
N LEU A 514 18.89 -2.52 -6.79
CA LEU A 514 19.26 -2.70 -5.38
C LEU A 514 20.78 -2.66 -5.22
N THR A 515 21.26 -2.05 -4.15
CA THR A 515 22.63 -2.30 -3.66
C THR A 515 22.69 -3.64 -2.90
N VAL A 516 23.89 -4.18 -2.67
CA VAL A 516 24.12 -5.38 -1.87
C VAL A 516 23.61 -5.23 -0.44
N GLU A 517 23.74 -4.04 0.15
CA GLU A 517 23.24 -3.77 1.51
C GLU A 517 21.71 -3.80 1.57
N GLU A 518 21.04 -3.16 0.60
CA GLU A 518 19.58 -3.18 0.46
C GLU A 518 19.05 -4.60 0.22
N ALA A 519 19.72 -5.35 -0.66
CA ALA A 519 19.47 -6.76 -0.92
C ALA A 519 19.57 -7.63 0.35
N ARG A 520 20.61 -7.44 1.17
CA ARG A 520 20.76 -8.13 2.46
C ARG A 520 19.71 -7.72 3.47
N LYS A 521 19.29 -6.45 3.49
CA LYS A 521 18.20 -5.97 4.35
C LYS A 521 16.90 -6.71 4.02
N ILE A 522 16.59 -6.87 2.73
CA ILE A 522 15.43 -7.66 2.28
C ILE A 522 15.51 -9.10 2.77
N GLN A 523 16.65 -9.78 2.59
CA GLN A 523 16.85 -11.15 3.10
C GLN A 523 16.65 -11.23 4.62
N ALA A 524 17.24 -10.30 5.37
CA ALA A 524 17.20 -10.30 6.84
C ALA A 524 15.76 -10.24 7.38
N TYR A 525 14.91 -9.35 6.85
CA TYR A 525 13.52 -9.24 7.31
C TYR A 525 12.65 -10.42 6.88
N HIS A 526 12.89 -11.02 5.71
CA HIS A 526 12.21 -12.25 5.32
C HIS A 526 12.62 -13.42 6.23
N LEU A 527 13.91 -13.60 6.52
CA LEU A 527 14.39 -14.65 7.41
C LEU A 527 13.90 -14.46 8.85
N SER A 528 13.86 -13.22 9.35
CA SER A 528 13.27 -12.88 10.66
C SER A 528 11.79 -13.26 10.70
N THR A 529 11.05 -12.94 9.63
CA THR A 529 9.63 -13.31 9.49
C THR A 529 9.45 -14.83 9.52
N LEU A 530 10.24 -15.59 8.75
CA LEU A 530 10.20 -17.05 8.77
C LEU A 530 10.47 -17.64 10.17
N ALA A 531 11.44 -17.07 10.90
CA ALA A 531 11.75 -17.50 12.26
C ALA A 531 10.57 -17.25 13.21
N SER A 532 9.88 -16.11 13.09
CA SER A 532 8.67 -15.82 13.86
C SER A 532 7.50 -16.75 13.50
N TYR A 533 7.37 -17.08 12.20
CA TYR A 533 6.28 -17.89 11.67
C TYR A 533 6.42 -19.38 11.93
N ALA A 534 7.63 -19.86 12.24
CA ALA A 534 7.94 -21.28 12.44
C ALA A 534 7.07 -21.95 13.51
N ASP A 535 6.75 -21.21 14.58
CA ASP A 535 5.96 -21.71 15.72
C ASP A 535 4.48 -21.31 15.65
N TYR A 536 4.04 -20.68 14.55
CA TYR A 536 2.65 -20.26 14.41
C TYR A 536 1.72 -21.48 14.26
N PRO A 537 0.78 -21.74 15.19
CA PRO A 537 0.10 -23.03 15.26
C PRO A 537 -1.13 -23.15 14.36
N ARG A 538 -1.51 -22.06 13.67
CA ARG A 538 -2.82 -21.91 13.02
C ARG A 538 -2.72 -21.73 11.50
N TRP A 539 -1.67 -22.29 10.89
CA TRP A 539 -1.59 -22.43 9.43
C TRP A 539 -2.72 -23.29 8.87
N ASN A 540 -3.30 -24.20 9.65
CA ASN A 540 -4.51 -24.93 9.30
C ASN A 540 -5.56 -24.80 10.41
N MET A 541 -6.55 -23.93 10.21
CA MET A 541 -7.64 -23.72 11.18
C MET A 541 -8.53 -24.95 11.40
N TRP A 542 -8.49 -25.93 10.51
CA TRP A 542 -9.25 -27.19 10.65
C TRP A 542 -8.45 -28.29 11.34
N ASP A 543 -7.18 -28.04 11.71
CA ASP A 543 -6.38 -29.03 12.41
C ASP A 543 -7.00 -29.35 13.79
N PRO A 544 -7.14 -30.63 14.18
CA PRO A 544 -7.67 -31.01 15.49
C PRO A 544 -6.87 -30.47 16.68
N SER A 545 -5.61 -30.07 16.49
CA SER A 545 -4.78 -29.44 17.52
C SER A 545 -5.10 -27.96 17.75
N VAL A 546 -5.78 -27.30 16.81
CA VAL A 546 -6.32 -25.96 17.03
C VAL A 546 -7.59 -26.10 17.87
N GLU A 547 -7.57 -25.52 19.07
CA GLU A 547 -8.69 -25.55 20.00
C GLU A 547 -9.94 -24.87 19.41
N ASP A 548 -11.12 -25.27 19.86
CA ASP A 548 -12.34 -24.54 19.50
C ASP A 548 -12.33 -23.15 20.16
N GLY A 549 -12.76 -22.13 19.42
CA GLY A 549 -12.63 -20.75 19.89
C GLY A 549 -12.87 -19.72 18.81
N THR A 550 -12.72 -18.44 19.19
CA THR A 550 -12.78 -17.29 18.27
C THR A 550 -11.40 -16.68 18.17
N TYR A 551 -10.89 -16.55 16.95
CA TYR A 551 -9.58 -16.02 16.63
C TYR A 551 -9.77 -14.75 15.81
N SER A 552 -9.37 -13.60 16.36
CA SER A 552 -9.39 -12.31 15.65
C SER A 552 -8.35 -12.31 14.53
N PHE A 553 -8.38 -11.35 13.62
CA PHE A 553 -7.21 -11.06 12.80
C PHE A 553 -6.17 -10.23 13.59
N ARG A 554 -6.64 -9.26 14.40
CA ARG A 554 -5.80 -8.25 15.05
C ARG A 554 -5.01 -8.77 16.27
N ARG A 555 -5.54 -9.75 17.00
CA ARG A 555 -4.93 -10.24 18.27
C ARG A 555 -4.98 -11.76 18.38
N ASN A 556 -3.81 -12.37 18.63
CA ASN A 556 -3.58 -13.82 18.74
C ASN A 556 -4.38 -14.59 17.66
N GLY A 557 -4.23 -14.14 16.43
CA GLY A 557 -5.24 -14.35 15.42
C GLY A 557 -5.17 -15.64 14.62
N PHE A 558 -6.05 -15.76 13.62
CA PHE A 558 -5.99 -16.83 12.61
C PHE A 558 -5.01 -16.52 11.47
N HIS A 559 -4.46 -15.30 11.43
CA HIS A 559 -3.23 -14.96 10.72
C HIS A 559 -2.08 -14.70 11.72
N PRO A 560 -0.82 -14.97 11.34
CA PRO A 560 0.32 -14.66 12.19
C PRO A 560 0.46 -13.13 12.35
N GLN A 561 0.92 -12.69 13.53
CA GLN A 561 1.07 -11.26 13.81
C GLN A 561 2.33 -10.72 13.13
N ALA A 562 2.21 -9.51 12.59
CA ALA A 562 3.35 -8.69 12.21
C ALA A 562 3.91 -7.95 13.42
N GLY A 563 5.12 -7.41 13.27
CA GLY A 563 5.79 -6.62 14.31
C GLY A 563 6.97 -5.85 13.73
N PRO A 564 7.77 -5.16 14.56
CA PRO A 564 8.91 -4.36 14.10
C PRO A 564 9.85 -5.12 13.17
N ASP A 565 10.12 -6.40 13.46
CA ASP A 565 11.01 -7.27 12.68
C ASP A 565 10.31 -8.38 11.89
N VAL A 566 8.98 -8.33 11.81
CA VAL A 566 8.14 -9.39 11.23
C VAL A 566 7.18 -8.76 10.24
N MET A 567 7.28 -9.16 8.98
CA MET A 567 6.39 -8.72 7.91
C MET A 567 4.97 -9.24 8.12
N ARG A 568 3.98 -8.57 7.52
CA ARG A 568 2.62 -9.10 7.45
C ARG A 568 2.59 -10.30 6.52
N SER A 569 1.66 -11.21 6.76
CA SER A 569 1.60 -12.48 6.02
C SER A 569 1.23 -12.30 4.55
N GLU A 570 0.55 -11.22 4.20
CA GLU A 570 0.32 -10.81 2.82
C GLU A 570 1.60 -10.29 2.15
N ASP A 571 2.46 -9.59 2.89
CA ASP A 571 3.67 -8.96 2.36
C ASP A 571 4.74 -9.99 1.99
N ILE A 572 4.76 -11.16 2.66
CA ILE A 572 5.73 -12.23 2.39
C ILE A 572 5.62 -12.77 0.96
N ALA A 573 4.49 -12.58 0.28
CA ALA A 573 4.33 -12.99 -1.11
C ALA A 573 5.11 -12.09 -2.08
N SER A 574 5.53 -10.88 -1.69
CA SER A 574 6.09 -9.84 -2.59
C SER A 574 7.32 -10.27 -3.40
N LEU A 575 7.99 -11.37 -3.01
CA LEU A 575 9.07 -11.98 -3.79
C LEU A 575 8.60 -12.50 -5.15
N PHE A 576 7.34 -12.94 -5.28
CA PHE A 576 6.80 -13.42 -6.56
C PHE A 576 6.72 -12.29 -7.58
N GLU A 577 6.21 -11.11 -7.21
CA GLU A 577 6.19 -9.94 -8.08
C GLU A 577 7.60 -9.52 -8.47
N TYR A 578 8.54 -9.42 -7.51
CA TYR A 578 9.94 -9.10 -7.82
C TYR A 578 10.55 -10.09 -8.81
N CYS A 579 10.38 -11.38 -8.55
CA CYS A 579 10.99 -12.40 -9.39
C CYS A 579 10.32 -12.55 -10.75
N GLY A 580 9.01 -12.30 -10.88
CA GLY A 580 8.32 -12.34 -12.17
C GLY A 580 8.24 -10.99 -12.90
N SER A 581 8.74 -9.91 -12.30
CA SER A 581 8.74 -8.60 -12.93
C SER A 581 9.60 -8.54 -14.19
N PRO A 582 9.06 -8.08 -15.33
CA PRO A 582 9.88 -7.78 -16.52
C PRO A 582 10.79 -6.57 -16.31
N PHE A 583 10.51 -5.75 -15.29
CA PHE A 583 11.20 -4.49 -15.03
C PHE A 583 12.27 -4.63 -13.95
N LYS A 584 12.54 -5.84 -13.45
CA LYS A 584 13.67 -6.08 -12.55
C LYS A 584 14.96 -5.59 -13.21
N ASN A 585 15.68 -4.71 -12.53
CA ASN A 585 16.89 -4.12 -13.08
C ASN A 585 18.07 -5.11 -13.04
N PRO A 586 18.69 -5.44 -14.20
CA PRO A 586 19.81 -6.38 -14.24
C PRO A 586 21.08 -5.86 -13.55
N ALA A 587 21.20 -4.55 -13.30
CA ALA A 587 22.32 -3.97 -12.56
C ALA A 587 22.16 -4.07 -11.03
N GLY A 588 20.98 -4.45 -10.53
CA GLY A 588 20.75 -4.61 -9.09
C GLY A 588 21.39 -5.87 -8.52
N ALA A 589 21.78 -5.82 -7.26
CA ALA A 589 22.33 -6.95 -6.53
C ALA A 589 21.34 -8.13 -6.47
N GLN A 590 21.81 -9.33 -6.81
CA GLN A 590 21.02 -10.54 -6.67
C GLN A 590 21.00 -10.99 -5.21
N PHE A 591 19.80 -11.24 -4.66
CA PHE A 591 19.61 -11.75 -3.30
C PHE A 591 18.74 -13.00 -3.23
N ILE A 592 18.14 -13.40 -4.34
CA ILE A 592 17.28 -14.58 -4.45
C ILE A 592 17.49 -15.25 -5.82
N ASP A 593 17.41 -16.57 -5.85
CA ASP A 593 17.33 -17.33 -7.10
C ASP A 593 15.87 -17.33 -7.57
N CYS A 594 15.57 -16.42 -8.49
CA CYS A 594 14.23 -16.27 -9.04
C CYS A 594 13.79 -17.44 -9.92
N ASP A 595 14.71 -18.16 -10.55
CA ASP A 595 14.33 -19.33 -11.36
C ASP A 595 13.84 -20.43 -10.42
N LYS A 596 14.54 -20.65 -9.30
CA LYS A 596 14.12 -21.59 -8.27
C LYS A 596 12.82 -21.18 -7.56
N LEU A 597 12.60 -19.88 -7.30
CA LEU A 597 11.33 -19.41 -6.73
C LEU A 597 10.17 -19.58 -7.73
N ARG A 598 10.38 -19.32 -9.02
CA ARG A 598 9.33 -19.54 -10.04
C ARG A 598 8.96 -21.00 -10.15
N ASP A 599 9.93 -21.91 -10.00
CA ASP A 599 9.68 -23.36 -9.98
C ASP A 599 9.37 -23.91 -8.57
N TYR A 600 8.94 -23.07 -7.60
CA TYR A 600 8.82 -23.50 -6.20
C TYR A 600 7.85 -24.65 -5.96
N ASN A 601 6.96 -25.00 -6.89
CA ASN A 601 6.02 -26.12 -6.72
C ASN A 601 6.46 -27.40 -7.46
N ARG A 602 7.62 -27.38 -8.13
CA ARG A 602 8.21 -28.56 -8.80
C ARG A 602 9.07 -29.35 -7.81
N ASP A 603 9.02 -30.68 -7.94
CA ASP A 603 9.75 -31.65 -7.09
C ASP A 603 11.24 -31.74 -7.39
#